data_AF-A0A7Z9S335-F1
#
_entry.id   AF-A0A7Z9S335-F1
#
_cell.length_a   1.000
_cell.length_b   1.000
_cell.length_c   1.000
_cell.angle_alpha   90.00
_cell.angle_beta   90.00
_cell.angle_gamma   90.00
#
_symmetry.space_group_name_H-M   'P 1'
#
loop_
_entity.id
_entity.type
_entity.pdbx_description
1 polymer ?
#
loop_
_entity_poly.entity_id
_entity_poly.type
_entity_poly.pdbx_seq_one_letter_code
_entity_poly.pdbx_strand_id
1 'polypeptide(L)'
;MAGLREGAQPVIVGLATDVAGGSSMSMFDVMRTAYEISQLRGYSLHPAKAWYLASVGSAKAMQLDDRIGNLAPGFEADVTVIDLVSTPLIEQRMAGADTLWDALFAQMILADDRAIRATYAQGRLVHQI
;
A
#
# COMPACT_ATOMS: atom_id res chain seq x y z
N MET A 1 0.41 15.45 -5.48
CA MET A 1 1.70 15.02 -4.90
C MET A 1 2.62 16.17 -4.44
N ALA A 2 2.47 17.42 -4.93
CA ALA A 2 3.35 18.52 -4.51
C ALA A 2 3.34 18.79 -2.99
N GLY A 3 2.19 18.63 -2.31
CA GLY A 3 2.08 18.75 -0.85
C GLY A 3 2.48 17.51 -0.03
N LEU A 4 2.99 16.45 -0.68
CA LEU A 4 3.44 15.21 -0.02
C LEU A 4 4.96 14.96 -0.16
N ARG A 5 5.66 15.87 -0.87
CA ARG A 5 7.11 15.84 -1.05
C ARG A 5 7.77 16.54 0.14
N GLU A 6 8.71 15.86 0.77
CA GLU A 6 9.46 16.40 1.91
C GLU A 6 10.96 16.24 1.66
N GLY A 7 11.71 17.33 1.88
CA GLY A 7 13.17 17.39 1.79
C GLY A 7 13.72 18.32 0.69
N ALA A 8 14.79 19.04 1.02
CA ALA A 8 15.51 19.94 0.10
C ALA A 8 16.27 19.20 -1.02
N GLN A 9 16.46 17.87 -0.88
CA GLN A 9 16.98 16.99 -1.92
C GLN A 9 16.06 15.77 -2.06
N PRO A 10 15.49 15.51 -3.24
CA PRO A 10 14.57 14.40 -3.43
C PRO A 10 15.34 13.09 -3.53
N VAL A 11 15.33 12.29 -2.45
CA VAL A 11 15.76 10.89 -2.48
C VAL A 11 14.57 10.02 -2.89
N ILE A 12 14.80 9.04 -3.77
CA ILE A 12 13.76 8.07 -4.15
C ILE A 12 13.59 7.08 -2.99
N VAL A 13 12.35 6.88 -2.53
CA VAL A 13 12.01 6.01 -1.41
C VAL A 13 10.94 5.02 -1.84
N GLY A 14 11.09 3.76 -1.44
CA GLY A 14 10.10 2.69 -1.55
C GLY A 14 9.93 1.96 -0.22
N LEU A 15 8.81 1.27 -0.04
CA LEU A 15 8.58 0.39 1.11
C LEU A 15 9.02 -1.04 0.77
N ALA A 16 9.60 -1.72 1.77
CA ALA A 16 10.02 -3.11 1.68
C ALA A 16 9.82 -3.80 3.04
N THR A 17 9.68 -5.12 3.01
CA THR A 17 9.42 -5.95 4.20
C THR A 17 10.68 -6.27 5.01
N ASP A 18 11.83 -6.41 4.34
CA ASP A 18 13.09 -6.89 4.93
C ASP A 18 12.91 -8.21 5.71
N VAL A 19 12.16 -9.17 5.16
CA VAL A 19 11.85 -10.45 5.84
C VAL A 19 13.12 -11.07 6.43
N ALA A 20 13.03 -11.48 7.70
CA ALA A 20 14.09 -11.84 8.65
C ALA A 20 14.49 -10.70 9.60
N GLY A 21 14.67 -9.48 9.10
CA GLY A 21 14.75 -8.27 9.92
C GLY A 21 13.36 -7.74 10.31
N GLY A 22 12.44 -7.74 9.35
CA GLY A 22 11.01 -7.57 9.52
C GLY A 22 10.28 -8.89 9.75
N SER A 23 9.11 -8.80 10.40
CA SER A 23 8.34 -9.95 10.87
C SER A 23 7.17 -10.34 9.95
N SER A 24 6.95 -9.65 8.84
CA SER A 24 5.79 -9.89 7.96
C SER A 24 6.14 -9.79 6.47
N MET A 25 5.42 -10.55 5.65
CA MET A 25 5.41 -10.42 4.19
C MET A 25 4.34 -9.43 3.69
N SER A 26 3.45 -8.96 4.56
CA SER A 26 2.31 -8.13 4.19
C SER A 26 2.71 -6.67 4.01
N MET A 27 2.39 -6.09 2.85
CA MET A 27 2.56 -4.64 2.64
C MET A 27 1.61 -3.81 3.50
N PHE A 28 0.49 -4.36 3.99
CA PHE A 28 -0.35 -3.68 4.98
C PHE A 28 0.42 -3.47 6.29
N ASP A 29 1.11 -4.50 6.78
CA ASP A 29 1.92 -4.41 8.00
C ASP A 29 3.08 -3.42 7.82
N VAL A 30 3.76 -3.45 6.67
CA VAL A 30 4.84 -2.51 6.35
C VAL A 30 4.32 -1.06 6.34
N MET A 31 3.16 -0.82 5.72
CA MET A 31 2.53 0.51 5.71
C MET A 31 2.11 0.96 7.12
N ARG A 32 1.54 0.06 7.94
CA ARG A 32 1.17 0.33 9.34
C ARG A 32 2.38 0.74 10.17
N THR A 33 3.46 -0.05 10.12
CA THR A 33 4.71 0.24 10.83
C THR A 33 5.33 1.56 10.35
N ALA A 34 5.32 1.84 9.04
CA ALA A 34 5.80 3.11 8.51
C ALA A 34 4.99 4.31 9.06
N TYR A 35 3.66 4.18 9.16
CA TYR A 35 2.80 5.19 9.77
C TYR A 35 3.10 5.38 11.26
N GLU A 36 3.20 4.31 12.03
CA GLU A 36 3.47 4.35 13.48
C GLU A 36 4.82 5.01 13.79
N ILE A 37 5.90 4.59 13.10
CA ILE A 37 7.23 5.18 13.26
C ILE A 37 7.23 6.65 12.83
N SER A 38 6.54 6.99 11.74
CA SER A 38 6.39 8.38 11.30
C SER A 38 5.71 9.24 12.37
N GLN A 39 4.63 8.73 12.98
CA GLN A 39 3.92 9.44 14.05
C GLN A 39 4.78 9.66 15.28
N LEU A 40 5.62 8.68 15.66
CA LEU A 40 6.62 8.85 16.73
C LEU A 40 7.63 9.96 16.43
N ARG A 41 7.82 10.32 15.15
CA ARG A 41 8.69 11.41 14.70
C ARG A 41 7.93 12.72 14.45
N GLY A 42 6.65 12.80 14.83
CA GLY A 42 5.81 13.97 14.61
C GLY A 42 5.37 14.16 13.16
N TYR A 43 5.47 13.10 12.34
CA TYR A 43 5.03 13.11 10.95
C TYR A 43 3.81 12.21 10.76
N SER A 44 2.69 12.79 10.34
CA SER A 44 1.51 12.00 9.99
C SER A 44 1.57 11.56 8.53
N LEU A 45 1.94 10.29 8.32
CA LEU A 45 2.01 9.71 6.98
C LEU A 45 0.61 9.59 6.38
N HIS A 46 0.31 10.43 5.39
CA HIS A 46 -0.97 10.41 4.69
C HIS A 46 -1.17 9.09 3.91
N PRO A 47 -2.37 8.48 3.90
CA PRO A 47 -2.64 7.21 3.20
C PRO A 47 -2.25 7.26 1.72
N ALA A 48 -2.57 8.35 1.00
CA ALA A 48 -2.14 8.55 -0.39
C ALA A 48 -0.62 8.36 -0.61
N LYS A 49 0.21 8.79 0.35
CA LYS A 49 1.68 8.62 0.29
C LYS A 49 2.07 7.19 0.62
N ALA A 50 1.47 6.57 1.64
CA ALA A 50 1.74 5.17 1.99
C ALA A 50 1.45 4.23 0.81
N TRP A 51 0.26 4.35 0.20
CA TRP A 51 -0.14 3.55 -0.95
C TRP A 51 0.69 3.82 -2.20
N TYR A 52 1.11 5.07 -2.43
CA TYR A 52 2.09 5.39 -3.47
C TYR A 52 3.42 4.67 -3.20
N LEU A 53 3.95 4.76 -1.98
CA LEU A 53 5.22 4.12 -1.63
C LEU A 53 5.14 2.59 -1.69
N ALA A 54 3.97 1.99 -1.49
CA ALA A 54 3.74 0.55 -1.64
C ALA A 54 3.52 0.09 -3.10
N SER A 55 3.41 1.02 -4.06
CA SER A 55 3.13 0.72 -5.47
C SER A 55 4.11 1.44 -6.40
N VAL A 56 3.68 2.51 -7.09
CA VAL A 56 4.48 3.29 -8.04
C VAL A 56 5.79 3.81 -7.43
N GLY A 57 5.78 4.18 -6.15
CA GLY A 57 6.97 4.65 -5.43
C GLY A 57 8.05 3.57 -5.30
N SER A 58 7.67 2.34 -4.95
CA SER A 58 8.61 1.20 -4.95
C SER A 58 9.03 0.80 -6.36
N ALA A 59 8.12 0.83 -7.35
CA ALA A 59 8.48 0.59 -8.75
C ALA A 59 9.57 1.58 -9.22
N LYS A 60 9.45 2.86 -8.85
CA LYS A 60 10.47 3.89 -9.12
C LYS A 60 11.79 3.61 -8.41
N ALA A 61 11.74 3.20 -7.15
CA ALA A 61 12.95 2.84 -6.40
C ALA A 61 13.72 1.68 -7.08
N MET A 62 13.00 0.80 -7.78
CA MET A 62 13.56 -0.33 -8.53
C MET A 62 13.82 -0.04 -10.02
N GLN A 63 13.54 1.17 -10.52
CA GLN A 63 13.61 1.52 -11.95
C GLN A 63 12.72 0.65 -12.86
N LEU A 64 11.51 0.34 -12.38
CA LEU A 64 10.50 -0.45 -13.09
C LEU A 64 9.17 0.31 -13.27
N ASP A 65 9.15 1.62 -13.04
CA ASP A 65 7.94 2.44 -13.09
C ASP A 65 7.43 2.75 -14.50
N ASP A 66 8.16 2.30 -15.52
CA ASP A 66 7.74 2.24 -16.92
C ASP A 66 6.97 0.94 -17.26
N ARG A 67 6.93 -0.04 -16.34
CA ARG A 67 6.36 -1.37 -16.57
C ARG A 67 5.32 -1.80 -15.56
N ILE A 68 5.52 -1.49 -14.27
CA ILE A 68 4.66 -1.97 -13.16
C ILE A 68 4.25 -0.86 -12.19
N GLY A 69 3.33 -1.20 -11.28
CA GLY A 69 2.96 -0.36 -10.13
C GLY A 69 1.80 0.61 -10.39
N ASN A 70 1.31 0.72 -11.63
CA ASN A 70 0.17 1.57 -11.99
C ASN A 70 -0.83 0.85 -12.90
N LEU A 71 -2.11 1.20 -12.81
CA LEU A 71 -3.16 0.69 -13.68
C LEU A 71 -3.32 1.62 -14.90
N ALA A 72 -2.47 1.43 -15.91
CA ALA A 72 -2.49 2.23 -17.13
C ALA A 72 -2.19 1.38 -18.39
N PRO A 73 -2.67 1.77 -19.59
CA PRO A 73 -2.32 1.09 -20.83
C PRO A 73 -0.81 1.01 -21.02
N GLY A 74 -0.31 -0.16 -21.43
CA GLY A 74 1.13 -0.42 -21.63
C GLY A 74 1.85 -1.00 -20.41
N PHE A 75 1.23 -1.01 -19.23
CA PHE A 75 1.78 -1.63 -18.03
C PHE A 75 1.41 -3.11 -17.93
N GLU A 76 2.23 -3.88 -17.22
CA GLU A 76 1.97 -5.27 -16.90
C GLU A 76 0.73 -5.37 -15.98
N ALA A 77 -0.14 -6.34 -16.24
CA ALA A 77 -1.37 -6.54 -15.48
C ALA A 77 -1.12 -7.31 -14.17
N ASP A 78 -0.29 -6.70 -13.31
CA ASP A 78 -0.01 -7.17 -11.95
C ASP A 78 -0.94 -6.44 -10.98
N VAL A 79 -1.97 -7.16 -10.52
CA VAL A 79 -3.12 -6.56 -9.81
C VAL A 79 -3.48 -7.38 -8.60
N THR A 80 -3.67 -6.70 -7.48
CA THR A 80 -4.22 -7.28 -6.25
C THR A 80 -5.62 -6.74 -6.02
N VAL A 81 -6.59 -7.65 -5.85
CA VAL A 81 -7.98 -7.33 -5.51
C VAL A 81 -8.11 -7.37 -4.00
N ILE A 82 -8.56 -6.26 -3.42
CA ILE A 82 -8.66 -6.09 -1.97
C ILE A 82 -10.14 -6.12 -1.56
N ASP A 83 -10.48 -7.02 -0.64
CA ASP A 83 -11.77 -7.03 0.05
C ASP A 83 -11.73 -5.98 1.17
N LEU A 84 -12.50 -4.91 0.97
CA LEU A 84 -12.56 -3.79 1.91
C LEU A 84 -13.33 -4.11 3.19
N VAL A 85 -13.99 -5.28 3.28
CA VAL A 85 -14.76 -5.70 4.47
C VAL A 85 -14.34 -7.08 4.95
N SER A 86 -13.05 -7.40 4.79
CA SER A 86 -12.47 -8.74 5.02
C SER A 86 -12.56 -9.28 6.45
N THR A 87 -12.89 -8.44 7.44
CA THR A 87 -13.17 -8.86 8.82
C THR A 87 -14.29 -8.00 9.41
N PRO A 88 -15.02 -8.46 10.44
CA PRO A 88 -16.08 -7.67 11.08
C PRO A 88 -15.59 -6.31 11.62
N LEU A 89 -14.33 -6.23 12.08
CA LEU A 89 -13.73 -4.98 12.55
C LEU A 89 -13.53 -3.99 11.39
N ILE A 90 -13.04 -4.48 10.25
CA ILE A 90 -12.82 -3.65 9.06
C ILE A 90 -14.18 -3.21 8.49
N GLU A 91 -15.15 -4.11 8.41
CA GLU A 91 -16.52 -3.79 7.98
C GLU A 91 -17.11 -2.64 8.81
N GLN A 92 -17.04 -2.75 10.14
CA GLN A 92 -17.51 -1.70 11.04
C GLN A 92 -16.75 -0.38 10.82
N ARG A 93 -15.42 -0.43 10.63
CA ARG A 93 -14.62 0.78 10.39
C ARG A 93 -14.97 1.45 9.04
N MET A 94 -15.25 0.64 8.02
CA MET A 94 -15.62 1.07 6.69
C MET A 94 -17.03 1.66 6.62
N ALA A 95 -17.96 1.21 7.48
CA ALA A 95 -19.31 1.78 7.57
C ALA A 95 -19.31 3.30 7.89
N GLY A 96 -18.25 3.81 8.50
CA GLY A 96 -18.03 5.23 8.77
C GLY A 96 -16.91 5.87 7.94
N ALA A 97 -16.55 5.31 6.78
CA ALA A 97 -15.59 5.90 5.86
C ALA A 97 -16.29 6.79 4.84
N ASP A 98 -16.08 8.10 4.92
CA ASP A 98 -16.73 9.07 4.02
C ASP A 98 -15.92 9.35 2.75
N THR A 99 -14.61 9.10 2.79
CA THR A 99 -13.69 9.36 1.69
C THR A 99 -12.87 8.12 1.30
N LEU A 100 -12.33 8.14 0.08
CA LEU A 100 -11.35 7.14 -0.36
C LEU A 100 -10.15 7.06 0.60
N TRP A 101 -9.74 8.18 1.19
CA TRP A 101 -8.61 8.21 2.10
C TRP A 101 -8.93 7.56 3.44
N ASP A 102 -10.17 7.68 3.93
CA ASP A 102 -10.62 6.96 5.12
C ASP A 102 -10.62 5.45 4.87
N ALA A 103 -11.09 5.03 3.70
CA ALA A 103 -11.08 3.63 3.29
C ALA A 103 -9.64 3.08 3.22
N LEU A 104 -8.76 3.75 2.49
CA LEU A 104 -7.37 3.33 2.32
C LEU A 104 -6.57 3.40 3.63
N PHE A 105 -6.90 4.32 4.53
CA PHE A 105 -6.34 4.37 5.87
C PHE A 105 -6.81 3.19 6.72
N ALA A 106 -8.11 2.86 6.69
CA ALA A 106 -8.64 1.69 7.38
C ALA A 106 -7.94 0.41 6.91
N GLN A 107 -7.74 0.24 5.60
CA GLN A 107 -7.04 -0.93 5.06
C GLN A 107 -5.57 -0.97 5.48
N MET A 108 -4.79 0.12 5.33
CA MET A 108 -3.37 0.09 5.70
C MET A 108 -3.15 -0.16 7.20
N ILE A 109 -4.12 0.16 8.06
CA ILE A 109 -4.01 -0.03 9.51
C ILE A 109 -4.58 -1.38 9.96
N LEU A 110 -5.68 -1.87 9.39
CA LEU A 110 -6.43 -3.00 9.93
C LEU A 110 -6.35 -4.27 9.08
N ALA A 111 -6.04 -4.15 7.78
CA ALA A 111 -6.02 -5.29 6.89
C ALA A 111 -4.81 -6.20 7.12
N ASP A 112 -5.00 -7.46 6.76
CA ASP A 112 -4.00 -8.51 6.67
C ASP A 112 -4.24 -9.35 5.41
N ASP A 113 -3.67 -10.55 5.35
CA ASP A 113 -3.77 -11.47 4.22
C ASP A 113 -5.22 -11.81 3.84
N ARG A 114 -6.16 -11.79 4.79
CA ARG A 114 -7.59 -12.06 4.52
C ARG A 114 -8.23 -11.00 3.63
N ALA A 115 -7.65 -9.80 3.56
CA ALA A 115 -8.10 -8.76 2.66
C ALA A 115 -7.70 -9.02 1.20
N ILE A 116 -6.78 -9.95 0.93
CA ILE A 116 -6.34 -10.26 -0.43
C ILE A 116 -7.31 -11.26 -1.05
N ARG A 117 -8.28 -10.75 -1.82
CA ARG A 117 -9.30 -11.62 -2.43
C ARG A 117 -8.76 -12.40 -3.64
N ALA A 118 -7.95 -11.73 -4.44
CA ALA A 118 -7.31 -12.34 -5.60
C ALA A 118 -6.02 -11.59 -5.96
N THR A 119 -5.06 -12.30 -6.53
CA THR A 119 -3.85 -11.71 -7.11
C THR A 119 -3.68 -12.20 -8.54
N TYR A 120 -3.41 -11.25 -9.43
CA TYR A 120 -3.10 -11.47 -10.83
C TYR A 120 -1.65 -11.06 -11.08
N ALA A 121 -0.94 -11.88 -11.83
CA ALA A 121 0.39 -11.57 -12.37
C ALA A 121 0.33 -11.74 -13.89
N GLN A 122 0.77 -10.73 -14.64
CA GLN A 122 0.71 -10.71 -16.10
C GLN A 122 -0.69 -11.03 -16.64
N GLY A 123 -1.72 -10.52 -15.95
CA GLY A 123 -3.14 -10.73 -16.29
C GLY A 123 -3.66 -12.14 -16.01
N ARG A 124 -2.87 -13.03 -15.39
CA ARG A 124 -3.27 -14.39 -15.02
C ARG A 124 -3.58 -14.44 -13.54
N LEU A 125 -4.71 -15.05 -13.18
CA LEU A 125 -5.03 -15.33 -11.78
C LEU A 125 -4.01 -16.33 -11.22
N VAL A 126 -3.29 -15.93 -10.17
CA VAL A 126 -2.27 -16.77 -9.52
C VAL A 126 -2.60 -17.10 -8.06
N HIS A 127 -3.56 -16.38 -7.47
CA HIS A 127 -4.03 -16.61 -6.10
C HIS A 127 -5.49 -16.14 -5.96
N GLN A 128 -6.30 -16.89 -5.21
CA GLN A 128 -7.68 -16.55 -4.88
C GLN A 128 -8.09 -17.20 -3.56
N ILE A 129 -8.89 -16.49 -2.76
CA ILE A 129 -9.52 -16.97 -1.52
C ILE A 129 -11.04 -16.86 -1.62
#